data_AF-A0A093YGS6-F1
#
_entry.id   AF-A0A093YGS6-F1
#
_cell.length_a   1.000
_cell.length_b   1.000
_cell.length_c   1.000
_cell.angle_alpha   90.00
_cell.angle_beta   90.00
_cell.angle_gamma   90.00
#
_symmetry.space_group_name_H-M   'P 1'
#
loop_
_entity.id
_entity.type
_entity.pdbx_description
1 polymer ?
#
loop_
_entity_poly.entity_id
_entity_poly.type
_entity_poly.pdbx_seq_one_letter_code
_entity_poly.pdbx_strand_id
1 'polypeptide(L)'
;MFSQPSLERARIIALGLVVSSSFVAAGPCDLYSSGGTPCIAAHSTTRALYSAYSGALYQVKRGSDNTTTTISPLSAGGVANAAAQDTFCASTTCLITVIYDQSGRGNHLNQAPPGGFSGPESNGYDNLASAIGAP
;
A
#
# COMPACT_ATOMS: atom_id res chain seq x y z
N MET A 1 66.22 27.87 39.80
CA MET A 1 65.90 28.79 38.68
C MET A 1 66.05 27.96 37.41
N PHE A 2 65.04 27.56 36.64
CA PHE A 2 63.63 27.94 36.51
C PHE A 2 62.82 26.74 35.94
N SER A 3 61.58 26.63 36.43
CA SER A 3 60.32 26.15 35.80
C SER A 3 60.23 24.88 34.96
N GLN A 4 59.40 23.93 35.45
CA GLN A 4 58.44 23.21 34.61
C GLN A 4 57.22 24.12 34.31
N PRO A 5 56.65 24.01 33.11
CA PRO A 5 55.23 23.64 32.95
C PRO A 5 55.08 22.66 31.74
N SER A 6 54.00 21.97 31.44
CA SER A 6 52.60 21.92 31.88
C SER A 6 51.99 20.64 31.29
N LEU A 7 50.92 20.16 31.93
CA LEU A 7 49.99 19.17 31.41
C LEU A 7 49.43 19.51 30.00
N GLU A 8 48.81 18.48 29.43
CA GLU A 8 47.73 18.48 28.44
C GLU A 8 48.11 18.34 26.97
N ARG A 9 47.77 17.17 26.41
CA ARG A 9 46.72 17.04 25.39
C ARG A 9 46.43 15.57 25.13
N ALA A 10 45.60 14.98 26.01
CA ALA A 10 44.92 13.73 25.68
C ALA A 10 43.92 14.01 24.55
N ARG A 11 44.23 13.56 23.34
CA ARG A 11 43.28 13.57 22.23
C ARG A 11 42.24 12.49 22.49
N ILE A 12 41.12 12.87 23.09
CA ILE A 12 39.92 12.03 23.14
C ILE A 12 39.29 12.08 21.75
N ILE A 13 39.48 11.01 20.97
CA ILE A 13 38.71 10.79 19.75
C ILE A 13 37.33 10.30 20.19
N ALA A 14 36.38 11.22 20.33
CA ALA A 14 34.98 10.88 20.53
C ALA A 14 34.41 10.35 19.20
N LEU A 15 34.33 9.03 19.07
CA LEU A 15 33.65 8.37 17.97
C LEU A 15 32.13 8.53 18.20
N GLY A 16 31.57 9.63 17.68
CA GLY A 16 30.13 9.87 17.71
C GLY A 16 29.41 8.84 16.84
N LEU A 17 28.82 7.82 17.45
CA LEU A 17 27.95 6.87 16.77
C LEU A 17 26.63 7.59 16.44
N VAL A 18 26.55 8.18 15.24
CA VAL A 18 25.28 8.69 14.70
C VAL A 18 24.44 7.47 14.33
N VAL A 19 23.65 6.98 15.28
CA VAL A 19 22.60 5.99 14.99
C VAL A 19 21.53 6.72 14.20
N SER A 20 21.62 6.63 12.88
CA SER A 20 20.53 7.01 11.99
C SER A 20 19.46 5.92 12.16
N SER A 21 18.56 6.10 13.11
CA SER A 21 17.34 5.30 13.19
C SER A 21 16.52 5.58 11.94
N SER A 22 16.63 4.70 10.93
CA SER A 22 15.70 4.66 9.82
C SER A 22 14.32 4.44 10.40
N PHE A 23 13.49 5.48 10.46
CA PHE A 23 12.06 5.30 10.66
C PHE A 23 11.53 4.60 9.39
N VAL A 24 11.63 3.27 9.36
CA VAL A 24 10.79 2.48 8.46
C VAL A 24 9.37 2.79 8.93
N ALA A 25 8.64 3.56 8.13
CA ALA A 25 7.24 3.82 8.39
C ALA A 25 6.50 2.48 8.27
N ALA A 26 6.33 1.79 9.41
CA ALA A 26 5.64 0.51 9.48
C ALA A 26 4.21 0.70 8.96
N GLY A 27 3.81 -0.16 8.02
CA GLY A 27 2.43 -0.20 7.54
C GLY A 27 1.50 -0.72 8.64
N PRO A 28 0.17 -0.50 8.53
CA PRO A 28 -0.81 -1.03 9.47
C PRO A 28 -0.60 -2.52 9.79
N CYS A 29 -0.35 -3.35 8.77
CA CYS A 29 -0.19 -4.79 8.98
C CYS A 29 1.17 -5.19 9.56
N ASP A 30 2.20 -4.36 9.41
CA ASP A 30 3.46 -4.53 10.12
C ASP A 30 3.25 -4.29 11.63
N LEU A 31 2.49 -3.25 11.98
CA LEU A 31 2.14 -2.93 13.38
C LEU A 31 1.31 -4.06 14.00
N TYR A 32 0.26 -4.53 13.31
CA TYR A 32 -0.54 -5.67 13.75
C TYR A 32 0.31 -6.93 13.96
N SER A 33 1.24 -7.21 13.04
CA SER A 33 2.18 -8.33 13.21
C SER A 33 3.08 -8.15 14.43
N SER A 34 3.61 -6.95 14.66
CA SER A 34 4.46 -6.66 15.83
C SER A 34 3.70 -6.77 17.16
N GLY A 35 2.39 -6.50 17.15
CA GLY A 35 1.49 -6.66 18.28
C GLY A 35 0.94 -8.08 18.47
N GLY A 36 1.45 -9.08 17.73
CA GLY A 36 1.02 -10.48 17.85
C GLY A 36 -0.37 -10.77 17.28
N THR A 37 -0.94 -9.86 16.49
CA THR A 37 -2.27 -9.98 15.88
C THR A 37 -2.22 -9.74 14.36
N PRO A 38 -1.47 -10.56 13.60
CA PRO A 38 -1.18 -10.30 12.18
C PRO A 38 -2.44 -10.26 11.31
N CYS A 39 -2.41 -9.43 10.26
CA CYS A 39 -3.48 -9.35 9.28
C CYS A 39 -3.71 -10.70 8.58
N ILE A 40 -4.98 -11.12 8.50
CA ILE A 40 -5.44 -12.29 7.73
C ILE A 40 -6.02 -11.86 6.37
N ALA A 41 -6.42 -10.60 6.24
CA ALA A 41 -6.78 -9.97 4.99
C ALA A 41 -6.46 -8.46 5.09
N ALA A 42 -5.99 -7.87 4.00
CA ALA A 42 -5.59 -6.47 3.97
C ALA A 42 -5.95 -5.84 2.63
N HIS A 43 -6.94 -4.94 2.62
CA HIS A 43 -7.51 -4.35 1.41
C HIS A 43 -7.39 -2.83 1.40
N SER A 44 -6.91 -2.28 0.29
CA SER A 44 -6.89 -0.82 0.08
C SER A 44 -6.72 -0.53 -1.40
N THR A 45 -7.47 0.44 -1.90
CA THR A 45 -7.28 1.03 -3.24
C THR A 45 -6.34 2.23 -3.22
N THR A 46 -5.98 2.74 -2.04
CA THR A 46 -5.26 4.03 -1.92
C THR A 46 -3.77 3.85 -1.61
N ARG A 47 -3.38 2.79 -0.90
CA ARG A 47 -1.98 2.55 -0.50
C ARG A 47 -1.69 1.11 -0.12
N ALA A 48 -0.41 0.77 -0.06
CA ALA A 48 0.08 -0.41 0.60
C ALA A 48 -0.20 -0.38 2.13
N LEU A 49 -0.53 -1.53 2.70
CA LEU A 49 -0.79 -1.76 4.12
C LEU A 49 0.36 -2.48 4.84
N TYR A 50 1.35 -2.96 4.08
CA TYR A 50 2.66 -3.40 4.57
C TYR A 50 3.74 -2.52 3.94
N SER A 51 4.77 -2.16 4.70
CA SER A 51 5.89 -1.31 4.26
C SER A 51 6.67 -1.89 3.08
N ALA A 52 6.72 -3.21 2.94
CA ALA A 52 7.40 -3.90 1.85
C ALA A 52 6.48 -4.24 0.65
N TYR A 53 5.18 -3.96 0.72
CA TYR A 53 4.24 -4.39 -0.31
C TYR A 53 4.39 -3.57 -1.59
N SER A 54 4.57 -4.27 -2.71
CA SER A 54 4.72 -3.70 -4.07
C SER A 54 3.82 -4.38 -5.10
N GLY A 55 2.94 -5.28 -4.65
CA GLY A 55 1.97 -5.98 -5.51
C GLY A 55 0.81 -5.09 -5.95
N ALA A 56 -0.12 -5.67 -6.71
CA ALA A 56 -1.32 -4.98 -7.16
C ALA A 56 -2.26 -4.65 -5.99
N LEU A 57 -2.71 -3.40 -5.87
CA LEU A 57 -3.69 -2.96 -4.87
C LEU A 57 -5.12 -3.30 -5.32
N TYR A 58 -5.43 -3.01 -6.58
CA TYR A 58 -6.74 -3.27 -7.17
C TYR A 58 -6.65 -3.45 -8.69
N GLN A 59 -7.71 -3.99 -9.28
CA GLN A 59 -7.89 -4.11 -10.73
C GLN A 59 -9.02 -3.19 -11.19
N VAL A 60 -8.81 -2.51 -12.31
CA VAL A 60 -9.86 -1.73 -13.00
C VAL A 60 -10.20 -2.38 -14.33
N LYS A 61 -11.47 -2.28 -14.72
CA LYS A 61 -11.97 -2.64 -16.06
C LYS A 61 -12.54 -1.40 -16.72
N ARG A 62 -12.11 -1.09 -17.94
CA ARG A 62 -12.65 0.05 -18.69
C ARG A 62 -13.83 -0.32 -19.56
N GLY A 63 -14.81 0.56 -19.65
CA GLY A 63 -16.04 0.35 -20.42
C GLY A 63 -15.85 0.34 -21.94
N SER A 64 -14.81 0.97 -22.46
CA SER A 64 -14.57 1.12 -23.90
C SER A 64 -14.32 -0.20 -24.62
N ASP A 65 -13.64 -1.16 -23.98
CA ASP A 65 -13.28 -2.43 -24.60
C ASP A 65 -13.25 -3.63 -23.61
N ASN A 66 -13.72 -3.44 -22.37
CA ASN A 66 -13.72 -4.44 -21.31
C ASN A 66 -12.34 -5.00 -20.93
N THR A 67 -11.24 -4.38 -21.36
CA THR A 67 -9.90 -4.76 -20.91
C THR A 67 -9.68 -4.36 -19.46
N THR A 68 -8.74 -5.05 -18.80
CA THR A 68 -8.40 -4.80 -17.40
C THR A 68 -6.93 -4.42 -17.25
N THR A 69 -6.63 -3.65 -16.21
CA THR A 69 -5.26 -3.44 -15.73
C THR A 69 -5.26 -3.41 -14.21
N THR A 70 -4.09 -3.65 -13.61
CA THR A 70 -3.89 -3.54 -12.17
C THR A 70 -3.19 -2.24 -11.81
N ILE A 71 -3.54 -1.70 -10.65
CA ILE A 71 -2.90 -0.51 -10.08
C ILE A 71 -2.09 -0.94 -8.85
N SER A 72 -0.79 -0.69 -8.89
CA SER A 72 0.15 -1.00 -7.81
C SER A 72 0.62 0.30 -7.12
N PRO A 73 1.30 0.20 -5.95
CA PRO A 73 1.95 1.34 -5.34
C PRO A 73 3.04 1.95 -6.24
N LEU A 74 3.29 3.26 -6.11
CA LEU A 74 4.40 3.95 -6.80
C LEU A 74 5.79 3.43 -6.34
N SER A 75 5.87 2.95 -5.10
CA SER A 75 7.03 2.33 -4.48
C SER A 75 6.56 1.32 -3.43
N ALA A 76 7.43 0.41 -2.99
CA ALA A 76 7.09 -0.50 -1.89
C ALA A 76 6.58 0.29 -0.67
N GLY A 77 5.44 -0.13 -0.10
CA GLY A 77 4.81 0.56 1.03
C GLY A 77 4.14 1.89 0.70
N GLY A 78 4.14 2.31 -0.57
CA GLY A 78 3.67 3.62 -1.01
C GLY A 78 2.18 3.71 -1.33
N VAL A 79 1.80 4.87 -1.87
CA VAL A 79 0.44 5.15 -2.37
C VAL A 79 0.23 4.57 -3.77
N ALA A 80 -1.02 4.34 -4.14
CA ALA A 80 -1.42 3.85 -5.46
C ALA A 80 -0.93 4.77 -6.60
N ASN A 81 -0.56 4.17 -7.74
CA ASN A 81 -0.27 4.91 -8.97
C ASN A 81 -1.56 5.37 -9.66
N ALA A 82 -2.20 6.43 -9.13
CA ALA A 82 -3.43 6.98 -9.68
C ALA A 82 -3.28 7.44 -11.14
N ALA A 83 -2.11 7.97 -11.53
CA ALA A 83 -1.86 8.38 -12.92
C ALA A 83 -1.97 7.22 -13.93
N ALA A 84 -1.64 5.99 -13.51
CA ALA A 84 -1.85 4.80 -14.33
C ALA A 84 -3.35 4.47 -14.52
N GLN A 85 -4.16 4.67 -13.47
CA GLN A 85 -5.62 4.56 -13.58
C GLN A 85 -6.16 5.62 -14.54
N ASP A 86 -5.80 6.88 -14.34
CA ASP A 86 -6.28 7.99 -15.16
C ASP A 86 -5.95 7.79 -16.64
N THR A 87 -4.73 7.33 -16.94
CA THR A 87 -4.30 7.01 -18.30
C THR A 87 -5.10 5.85 -18.89
N PHE A 88 -5.30 4.78 -18.12
CA PHE A 88 -6.03 3.61 -18.60
C PHE A 88 -7.52 3.89 -18.84
N CYS A 89 -8.11 4.73 -18.00
CA CYS A 89 -9.52 5.11 -17.98
C CYS A 89 -9.82 6.37 -18.81
N ALA A 90 -8.83 6.93 -19.51
CA ALA A 90 -9.01 8.13 -20.30
C ALA A 90 -10.11 7.97 -21.36
N SER A 91 -11.01 8.94 -21.45
CA SER A 91 -12.13 8.98 -22.40
C SER A 91 -13.08 7.76 -22.33
N THR A 92 -13.17 7.11 -21.17
CA THR A 92 -14.08 5.99 -20.91
C THR A 92 -14.51 5.99 -19.43
N THR A 93 -15.40 5.08 -19.06
CA THR A 93 -15.69 4.75 -17.66
C THR A 93 -14.77 3.63 -17.18
N CYS A 94 -14.58 3.55 -15.86
CA CYS A 94 -13.85 2.47 -15.21
C CYS A 94 -14.57 1.99 -13.95
N LEU A 95 -14.60 0.68 -13.78
CA LEU A 95 -15.09 0.00 -12.58
C LEU A 95 -13.92 -0.71 -11.90
N ILE A 96 -13.90 -0.70 -10.57
CA ILE A 96 -12.98 -1.53 -9.79
C ILE A 96 -13.55 -2.94 -9.75
N THR A 97 -12.85 -3.92 -10.33
CA THR A 97 -13.31 -5.32 -10.43
C THR A 97 -12.78 -6.20 -9.29
N VAL A 98 -11.58 -5.89 -8.80
CA VAL A 98 -10.93 -6.63 -7.72
C VAL A 98 -10.25 -5.66 -6.77
N ILE A 99 -10.41 -5.86 -5.46
CA ILE A 99 -9.54 -5.24 -4.45
C ILE A 99 -8.70 -6.37 -3.88
N TYR A 100 -7.39 -6.32 -4.15
CA TYR A 100 -6.49 -7.40 -3.79
C TYR A 100 -6.21 -7.41 -2.29
N ASP A 101 -5.94 -8.63 -1.81
CA ASP A 101 -5.54 -8.90 -0.44
C ASP A 101 -4.02 -8.89 -0.39
N GLN A 102 -3.48 -7.91 0.32
CA GLN A 102 -2.04 -7.69 0.45
C GLN A 102 -1.37 -8.65 1.42
N SER A 103 -2.13 -9.43 2.21
CA SER A 103 -1.60 -10.35 3.22
C SER A 103 -0.98 -11.63 2.63
N GLY A 104 -1.15 -11.88 1.32
CA GLY A 104 -0.68 -13.08 0.65
C GLY A 104 -1.59 -14.31 0.85
N ARG A 105 -2.74 -14.16 1.51
CA ARG A 105 -3.68 -15.27 1.78
C ARG A 105 -4.74 -15.45 0.69
N GLY A 106 -4.77 -14.58 -0.32
CA GLY A 106 -5.67 -14.71 -1.47
C GLY A 106 -7.11 -14.33 -1.18
N ASN A 107 -7.39 -13.61 -0.08
CA ASN A 107 -8.74 -13.18 0.31
C ASN A 107 -9.20 -11.95 -0.49
N HIS A 108 -9.05 -11.97 -1.81
CA HIS A 108 -9.38 -10.84 -2.70
C HIS A 108 -10.89 -10.56 -2.70
N LEU A 109 -11.26 -9.28 -2.71
CA LEU A 109 -12.65 -8.86 -2.86
C LEU A 109 -12.98 -8.75 -4.34
N ASN A 110 -14.01 -9.45 -4.79
CA ASN A 110 -14.53 -9.44 -6.15
C ASN A 110 -15.99 -8.97 -6.13
N GLN A 111 -16.62 -8.90 -7.31
CA GLN A 111 -18.07 -8.64 -7.40
C GLN A 111 -18.85 -9.62 -6.52
N ALA A 112 -19.72 -9.10 -5.66
CA ALA A 112 -20.49 -9.93 -4.75
C ALA A 112 -21.57 -10.71 -5.51
N PRO A 113 -21.70 -12.03 -5.28
CA PRO A 113 -22.74 -12.85 -5.88
C PRO A 113 -24.08 -12.67 -5.17
N PRO A 114 -25.20 -13.11 -5.78
CA PRO A 114 -26.49 -13.15 -5.10
C PRO A 114 -26.48 -14.04 -3.84
N GLY A 115 -27.33 -13.70 -2.87
CA GLY A 115 -27.55 -14.48 -1.65
C GLY A 115 -29.04 -14.62 -1.34
N GLY A 116 -29.44 -14.34 -0.10
CA GLY A 116 -30.86 -14.26 0.28
C GLY A 116 -31.62 -13.14 -0.45
N PHE A 117 -30.90 -12.17 -0.99
CA PHE A 117 -31.41 -11.12 -1.87
C PHE A 117 -30.56 -11.07 -3.15
N SER A 118 -31.17 -10.66 -4.25
CA SER A 118 -30.49 -10.43 -5.52
C SER A 118 -30.04 -8.99 -5.64
N GLY A 119 -28.81 -8.80 -6.09
CA GLY A 119 -28.31 -7.51 -6.54
C GLY A 119 -28.93 -7.10 -7.88
N PRO A 120 -28.73 -5.82 -8.27
CA PRO A 120 -29.36 -5.24 -9.46
C PRO A 120 -28.66 -5.60 -10.78
N GLU A 121 -27.48 -6.23 -10.76
CA GLU A 121 -26.76 -6.61 -11.97
C GLU A 121 -27.23 -7.98 -12.50
N SER A 122 -26.82 -8.30 -13.73
CA SER A 122 -26.93 -9.60 -14.39
C SER A 122 -26.70 -10.78 -13.44
N ASN A 123 -27.60 -11.76 -13.51
CA ASN A 123 -27.60 -12.95 -12.65
C ASN A 123 -27.71 -12.65 -11.14
N GLY A 124 -28.20 -11.47 -10.76
CA GLY A 124 -28.40 -11.07 -9.38
C GLY A 124 -27.13 -10.68 -8.64
N TYR A 125 -26.04 -10.39 -9.37
CA TYR A 125 -24.82 -9.85 -8.77
C TYR A 125 -25.02 -8.40 -8.32
N ASP A 126 -24.18 -7.96 -7.39
CA ASP A 126 -24.13 -6.54 -7.01
C ASP A 126 -23.37 -5.70 -8.05
N ASN A 127 -23.62 -4.40 -8.05
CA ASN A 127 -22.87 -3.47 -8.88
C ASN A 127 -21.40 -3.37 -8.43
N LEU A 128 -20.50 -3.30 -9.39
CA LEU A 128 -19.13 -2.84 -9.13
C LEU A 128 -19.10 -1.31 -8.95
N ALA A 129 -18.15 -0.83 -8.15
CA ALA A 129 -17.99 0.59 -7.88
C ALA A 129 -17.22 1.31 -9.01
N SER A 130 -17.57 2.58 -9.25
CA SER A 130 -16.79 3.50 -10.10
C SER A 130 -15.40 3.71 -9.52
N ALA A 131 -14.39 3.74 -10.38
CA ALA A 131 -13.00 3.99 -9.99
C ALA A 131 -12.69 5.46 -9.67
N ILE A 132 -13.63 6.38 -9.91
CA ILE A 132 -13.44 7.84 -9.75
C ILE A 132 -14.47 8.49 -8.81
N GLY A 133 -15.28 7.69 -8.10
CA GLY A 133 -16.32 8.21 -7.22
C GLY A 133 -15.83 8.77 -5.88
N ALA A 134 -14.56 8.54 -5.54
CA ALA A 134 -13.95 8.96 -4.27
C ALA A 134 -12.45 9.32 -4.47
N PRO A 135 -12.14 10.46 -5.11
CA PRO A 135 -10.77 10.91 -5.35
C PRO A 135 -10.04 11.38 -4.08
#